data_AF-A0A942AB09-F1
#
_entry.id   AF-A0A942AB09-F1
#
_cell.length_a   1.000
_cell.length_b   1.000
_cell.length_c   1.000
_cell.angle_alpha   90.00
_cell.angle_beta   90.00
_cell.angle_gamma   90.00
#
_symmetry.space_group_name_H-M   'P 1'
#
loop_
_entity.id
_entity.type
_entity.pdbx_description
1 polymer ?
#
loop_
_entity_poly.entity_id
_entity_poly.type
_entity_poly.pdbx_seq_one_letter_code
_entity_poly.pdbx_strand_id
1 'polypeptide(L)' 'MGSIKENYEMMFTSYPDLVNINQLKEMLGIGITLAYRLVRNKTIKALKVGRQYKIPKRNVIAYLTNQNEI' A
#
# COMPACT_ATOMS: atom_id res chain seq x y z
N MET A 1 8.41 6.33 -22.80
CA MET A 1 8.75 6.47 -21.37
C MET A 1 7.54 6.04 -20.59
N GLY A 2 7.64 5.01 -19.74
CA GLY A 2 6.50 4.53 -18.97
C GLY A 2 6.05 5.58 -17.95
N SER A 3 4.75 5.62 -17.66
CA SER A 3 4.23 6.50 -16.62
C SER A 3 4.76 6.07 -15.23
N ILE A 4 4.86 6.99 -14.26
CA ILE A 4 5.34 6.69 -12.90
C ILE A 4 4.52 5.54 -12.27
N LYS A 5 3.23 5.47 -12.59
CA LYS A 5 2.33 4.39 -12.15
C LYS A 5 2.73 3.02 -12.71
N GLU A 6 3.04 2.93 -14.01
CA GLU A 6 3.49 1.68 -14.64
C GLU A 6 4.77 1.14 -14.00
N ASN A 7 5.69 2.03 -13.61
CA ASN A 7 6.91 1.63 -12.92
C ASN A 7 6.62 0.97 -11.57
N TYR A 8 5.64 1.49 -10.81
CA TYR A 8 5.24 0.88 -9.54
C TYR A 8 4.48 -0.44 -9.71
N GLU A 9 3.65 -0.56 -10.75
CA GLU A 9 2.99 -1.84 -11.07
C GLU A 9 4.03 -2.92 -11.41
N MET A 10 5.07 -2.57 -12.18
CA MET A 10 6.19 -3.46 -12.46
C MET A 10 7.00 -3.78 -11.19
N MET A 11 7.31 -2.78 -10.36
CA MET A 11 8.09 -2.96 -9.12
C MET A 11 7.40 -3.89 -8.11
N PHE A 12 6.07 -3.86 -8.04
CA PHE A 12 5.30 -4.65 -7.07
C PHE A 12 4.63 -5.90 -7.67
N THR A 13 5.07 -6.36 -8.85
CA THR A 13 4.50 -7.55 -9.52
C THR A 13 4.62 -8.82 -8.67
N SER A 14 5.65 -8.94 -7.82
CA SER A 14 5.84 -10.07 -6.92
C SER A 14 4.88 -10.10 -5.71
N TYR A 15 4.19 -8.99 -5.43
CA TYR A 15 3.24 -8.89 -4.32
C TYR A 15 1.82 -9.26 -4.77
N PRO A 16 1.05 -9.96 -3.91
CA PRO A 16 -0.34 -10.27 -4.20
C PRO A 16 -1.19 -8.99 -4.31
N ASP A 17 -2.35 -9.08 -4.97
CA ASP A 17 -3.24 -7.92 -5.14
C ASP A 17 -3.81 -7.41 -3.82
N LEU A 18 -3.89 -8.28 -2.81
CA LEU A 18 -4.22 -7.94 -1.43
C LEU A 18 -3.00 -8.19 -0.55
N VAL A 19 -2.38 -7.11 -0.09
CA VAL A 19 -1.20 -7.17 0.78
C VAL A 19 -1.61 -7.06 2.25
N ASN A 20 -0.82 -7.67 3.13
CA ASN A 20 -0.96 -7.51 4.57
C ASN A 20 -0.07 -6.37 5.09
N ILE A 21 -0.13 -6.11 6.40
CA ILE A 21 0.62 -5.01 7.00
C ILE A 21 2.15 -5.19 6.95
N ASN A 22 2.65 -6.43 6.99
CA ASN A 22 4.08 -6.73 6.90
C ASN A 22 4.57 -6.48 5.48
N GLN A 23 3.79 -6.88 4.48
CA GLN A 23 4.08 -6.60 3.08
C GLN A 23 4.00 -5.09 2.79
N LEU A 24 3.01 -4.37 3.33
CA LEU A 24 2.95 -2.91 3.20
C LEU A 24 4.22 -2.24 3.76
N LYS A 25 4.68 -2.71 4.92
CA LYS A 25 5.92 -2.25 5.56
C LYS A 25 7.12 -2.47 4.62
N GLU A 26 7.25 -3.65 4.02
CA GLU A 26 8.32 -4.00 3.08
C GLU A 26 8.24 -3.17 1.79
N MET A 27 7.05 -3.04 1.21
CA MET A 27 6.82 -2.25 -0.01
C MET A 27 7.18 -0.78 0.15
N LEU A 28 6.93 -0.20 1.32
CA LEU A 28 7.21 1.22 1.61
C LEU A 28 8.56 1.45 2.32
N GLY A 29 9.26 0.40 2.74
CA GLY A 29 10.51 0.50 3.50
C GLY A 29 10.37 1.18 4.87
N ILE A 30 9.21 1.06 5.52
CA ILE A 30 8.89 1.77 6.78
C ILE A 30 8.90 0.87 8.02
N GLY A 31 8.74 1.45 9.21
CA GLY A 31 8.50 0.70 10.43
C GLY A 31 7.06 0.18 10.53
N ILE A 32 6.85 -0.93 11.27
CA ILE A 32 5.52 -1.54 11.45
C ILE A 32 4.52 -0.58 12.12
N THR A 33 4.97 0.22 13.08
CA THR A 33 4.14 1.23 13.75
C THR A 33 3.63 2.28 12.77
N LEU A 34 4.49 2.71 11.84
CA LEU A 34 4.10 3.67 10.80
C LEU A 34 3.12 3.04 9.81
N ALA A 35 3.38 1.80 9.39
CA ALA A 35 2.46 1.06 8.50
C ALA A 35 1.05 0.98 9.12
N TYR A 36 0.94 0.60 10.40
CA TYR A 36 -0.35 0.60 11.10
C TYR A 36 -0.98 1.98 11.19
N ARG A 37 -0.18 3.03 11.43
CA ARG A 37 -0.68 4.42 11.49
C ARG A 37 -1.29 4.86 10.15
N LEU A 38 -0.62 4.59 9.03
CA LEU A 38 -1.11 4.93 7.69
C LEU A 38 -2.46 4.28 7.38
N VAL A 39 -2.62 3.01 7.78
CA VAL A 39 -3.87 2.28 7.57
C VAL A 39 -4.96 2.71 8.55
N ARG A 40 -4.64 2.91 9.83
CA ARG A 40 -5.60 3.37 10.86
C ARG A 40 -6.12 4.78 10.58
N ASN A 41 -5.26 5.67 10.10
CA ASN A 41 -5.60 7.05 9.76
C ASN A 41 -6.30 7.15 8.39
N LYS A 42 -6.56 6.02 7.72
CA LYS A 42 -7.13 5.95 6.36
C LYS A 42 -6.31 6.68 5.29
N THR A 43 -5.06 7.05 5.58
CA THR A 43 -4.12 7.60 4.60
C THR A 43 -3.88 6.62 3.45
N ILE A 44 -3.83 5.32 3.77
CA ILE A 44 -3.89 4.24 2.79
C ILE A 44 -5.18 3.46 3.05
N LYS A 45 -6.09 3.47 2.07
CA LYS A 45 -7.36 2.74 2.14
C LYS A 45 -7.08 1.24 2.31
N ALA A 46 -7.67 0.63 3.32
CA ALA A 46 -7.56 -0.80 3.60
C ALA A 46 -8.86 -1.38 4.16
N LEU A 47 -9.00 -2.70 4.07
CA LEU A 47 -10.09 -3.47 4.65
C LEU A 47 -9.60 -4.15 5.94
N LYS A 48 -10.37 -4.02 7.02
CA LYS A 48 -10.11 -4.77 8.25
C LYS A 48 -10.91 -6.06 8.22
N VAL A 49 -10.22 -7.20 8.17
CA VAL A 49 -10.83 -8.54 8.14
C VAL A 49 -10.39 -9.27 9.41
N GLY A 50 -11.29 -9.34 10.39
CA GLY A 50 -10.97 -9.84 11.73
C GLY A 50 -9.86 -9.03 12.39
N ARG A 51 -8.76 -9.71 12.75
CA ARG A 51 -7.58 -9.10 13.40
C ARG A 51 -6.56 -8.53 12.41
N GLN A 52 -6.74 -8.75 11.11
CA GLN A 52 -5.76 -8.39 10.08
C GLN A 52 -6.26 -7.26 9.19
N TYR A 53 -5.33 -6.47 8.64
CA TYR A 53 -5.59 -5.54 7.55
C TYR A 53 -5.26 -6.20 6.21
N LYS A 54 -6.14 -5.98 5.24
CA LYS A 54 -5.98 -6.33 3.83
C LYS A 54 -5.95 -5.03 3.03
N ILE A 55 -4.81 -4.72 2.45
CA ILE A 55 -4.57 -3.49 1.70
C ILE A 55 -4.52 -3.86 0.22
N PRO A 56 -5.40 -3.32 -0.63
CA PRO A 56 -5.26 -3.48 -2.07
C PRO A 56 -3.95 -2.87 -2.57
N LYS A 57 -3.17 -3.62 -3.35
CA LYS A 57 -1.90 -3.16 -3.96
C LYS A 57 -2.05 -1.83 -4.68
N ARG A 58 -3.16 -1.65 -5.42
CA ARG A 58 -3.52 -0.40 -6.10
C ARG A 58 -3.55 0.82 -5.15
N ASN A 59 -3.96 0.64 -3.88
CA ASN A 59 -4.06 1.74 -2.92
C ASN A 59 -2.66 2.13 -2.39
N VAL A 60 -1.72 1.19 -2.35
CA VAL A 60 -0.30 1.46 -2.03
C VAL A 60 0.33 2.25 -3.17
N ILE A 61 0.08 1.85 -4.42
CA ILE A 61 0.56 2.56 -5.61
C ILE A 61 -0.04 3.97 -5.67
N ALA A 62 -1.35 4.12 -5.45
CA ALA A 62 -2.02 5.42 -5.41
C ALA A 62 -1.40 6.36 -4.36
N TYR A 63 -0.99 5.81 -3.21
CA TYR A 63 -0.28 6.56 -2.18
C TYR A 63 1.10 7.05 -2.64
N LEU A 64 1.88 6.21 -3.33
CA LEU A 64 3.20 6.58 -3.86
C LEU A 64 3.11 7.57 -5.02
N THR A 65 2.03 7.53 -5.80
CA THR A 65 1.80 8.44 -6.93
C THR A 65 1.11 9.75 -6.52
N ASN A 66 0.92 10.02 -5.22
CA ASN A 66 0.14 11.15 -4.71
C ASN A 66 -1.27 11.27 -5.34
N GLN A 67 -1.87 10.14 -5.73
CA GLN A 67 -3.25 10.08 -6.23
C GLN A 67 -4.27 9.92 -5.09
N ASN A 68 -3.86 10.17 -3.86
CA ASN A 68 -4.78 10.34 -2.75
C ASN A 68 -5.31 11.77 -2.81
N GLU A 69 -6.51 11.94 -3.37
CA GLU A 69 -7.29 13.15 -3.20
C GLU A 69 -7.45 13.42 -1.69
N ILE A 70 -6.96 14.58 -1.25
CA ILE A 70 -7.37 15.22 0.01
C ILE A 70 -8.73 15.87 -0.25
#